data_AF-G3H4L0-F1
#
_entry.id   AF-G3H4L0-F1
#
_cell.length_a   1.000
_cell.length_b   1.000
_cell.length_c   1.000
_cell.angle_alpha   90.00
_cell.angle_beta   90.00
_cell.angle_gamma   90.00
#
_symmetry.space_group_name_H-M   'P 1'
#
loop_
_entity.id
_entity.type
_entity.pdbx_description
1 polymer ?
#
loop_
_entity_poly.entity_id
_entity_poly.type
_entity_poly.pdbx_seq_one_letter_code
_entity_poly.pdbx_strand_id
1 'polypeptide(L)'
;MGFEEGETHLIFPKKASVEQLQKIRDLIALERSSRLDGSNKKVELSPQPVAVRFHSEQTEDPTGLTQHSGNETRQLPRLPSAPMVVGDSTILKVLQSNIEHVQLYENPVLQEKALTCIPVNELKRKSQEKLLRARKLDKGTNVSDEDFLLLELLHWFKEEFFHWVNNVLCSKCGGETRSRDEALLPNEDELKWGANNVEDHYCDACQLSNRFPRYNNPEKLLETRCGRCGEWANCFTLCCRALGFEARYVWDYTGTACGRREEEVR
;
A
#
# COMPACT_ATOMS: atom_id res chain seq x y z
N MET A 1 -5.47 -28.45 -16.99
CA MET A 1 -6.86 -28.18 -17.40
C MET A 1 -6.98 -26.72 -17.79
N GLY A 2 -6.28 -26.33 -18.85
CA GLY A 2 -6.19 -24.95 -19.32
C GLY A 2 -5.69 -24.93 -20.74
N PHE A 3 -5.68 -23.76 -21.36
CA PHE A 3 -5.12 -23.61 -22.70
C PHE A 3 -3.60 -23.85 -22.66
N GLU A 4 -3.08 -24.54 -23.67
CA GLU A 4 -1.66 -24.77 -23.89
C GLU A 4 -1.10 -23.64 -24.76
N GLU A 5 0.12 -23.18 -24.50
CA GLU A 5 0.77 -22.18 -25.35
C GLU A 5 1.22 -22.82 -26.68
N GLY A 6 0.64 -22.35 -27.77
CA GLY A 6 1.19 -22.52 -29.12
C GLY A 6 2.12 -21.37 -29.48
N GLU A 7 2.83 -21.49 -30.61
CA GLU A 7 3.86 -20.52 -31.04
C GLU A 7 3.37 -19.07 -31.16
N THR A 8 2.06 -18.86 -31.37
CA THR A 8 1.45 -17.53 -31.54
C THR A 8 0.10 -17.36 -30.86
N HIS A 9 -0.45 -18.42 -30.23
CA HIS A 9 -1.79 -18.40 -29.65
C HIS A 9 -1.98 -19.51 -28.61
N LEU A 10 -2.97 -19.32 -27.74
CA LEU A 10 -3.39 -20.32 -26.77
C LEU A 10 -4.28 -21.38 -27.45
N ILE A 11 -3.91 -22.65 -27.32
CA ILE A 11 -4.55 -23.81 -27.94
C ILE A 11 -5.38 -24.56 -26.90
N PHE A 12 -6.64 -24.84 -27.21
CA PHE A 12 -7.46 -25.70 -26.36
C PHE A 12 -7.02 -27.17 -26.53
N PRO A 13 -6.60 -27.88 -25.47
CA PRO A 13 -6.06 -29.22 -25.59
C PRO A 13 -7.10 -30.20 -26.15
N LYS A 14 -6.72 -31.03 -27.13
CA LYS A 14 -7.64 -32.02 -27.75
C LYS A 14 -8.21 -33.06 -26.77
N LYS A 15 -7.59 -33.19 -25.59
CA LYS A 15 -8.02 -34.10 -24.50
C LYS A 15 -8.89 -33.41 -23.45
N ALA A 16 -9.09 -32.09 -23.55
CA ALA A 16 -9.92 -31.33 -22.63
C ALA A 16 -11.37 -31.32 -23.12
N SER A 17 -12.33 -31.54 -22.23
CA SER A 17 -13.76 -31.50 -22.54
C SER A 17 -14.28 -30.07 -22.42
N VAL A 18 -14.92 -29.57 -23.48
CA VAL A 18 -15.59 -28.26 -23.48
C VAL A 18 -16.72 -28.23 -22.45
N GLU A 19 -17.40 -29.37 -22.27
CA GLU A 19 -18.48 -29.54 -21.30
C GLU A 19 -17.99 -29.36 -19.85
N GLN A 20 -16.75 -29.76 -19.54
CA GLN A 20 -16.14 -29.53 -18.23
C GLN A 20 -15.84 -28.05 -17.99
N LEU A 21 -15.34 -27.32 -18.99
CA LEU A 21 -15.13 -25.87 -18.89
C LEU A 21 -16.45 -25.12 -18.70
N GLN A 22 -17.50 -25.54 -19.42
CA GLN A 22 -18.84 -24.97 -19.28
C GLN A 22 -19.37 -25.16 -17.86
N LYS A 23 -19.24 -26.38 -17.31
CA LYS A 23 -19.61 -26.65 -15.91
C LYS A 23 -18.84 -25.78 -14.92
N ILE A 24 -17.53 -25.61 -15.10
CA ILE A 24 -16.71 -24.75 -14.23
C ILE A 24 -17.19 -23.30 -14.32
N ARG A 25 -17.42 -22.79 -15.53
CA ARG A 25 -17.96 -21.43 -15.75
C ARG A 25 -19.31 -21.24 -15.07
N ASP A 26 -20.21 -22.20 -15.24
CA ASP A 26 -21.56 -22.13 -14.68
C ASP A 26 -21.55 -22.25 -13.16
N LEU A 27 -20.65 -23.06 -12.57
CA LEU A 27 -20.43 -23.12 -11.13
C LEU A 27 -19.88 -21.79 -10.58
N ILE A 28 -18.92 -21.18 -11.26
CA ILE A 28 -18.37 -19.86 -10.89
C ILE A 28 -19.46 -18.79 -10.99
N ALA A 29 -20.30 -18.83 -12.04
CA ALA A 29 -21.40 -17.89 -12.22
C ALA A 29 -22.48 -18.05 -11.14
N LEU A 30 -22.83 -19.30 -10.79
CA LEU A 30 -23.82 -19.60 -9.76
C LEU A 30 -23.34 -19.19 -8.36
N GLU A 31 -22.08 -19.47 -8.03
CA GLU A 31 -21.45 -19.02 -6.78
C GLU A 31 -21.43 -17.49 -6.69
N ARG A 32 -21.14 -16.82 -7.82
CA ARG A 32 -21.19 -15.35 -7.91
C ARG A 32 -22.61 -14.80 -7.67
N SER A 33 -23.64 -15.40 -8.28
CA SER A 33 -25.02 -14.94 -8.07
C SER A 33 -25.52 -15.21 -6.65
N SER A 34 -25.14 -16.33 -6.04
CA SER A 34 -25.52 -16.69 -4.67
C SER A 34 -25.00 -15.69 -3.63
N ARG A 35 -23.80 -15.15 -3.86
CA ARG A 35 -23.20 -14.10 -3.00
C ARG A 35 -23.84 -12.72 -3.19
N LEU A 36 -24.52 -12.48 -4.31
CA LEU A 36 -25.14 -11.19 -4.64
C LEU A 36 -26.57 -11.05 -4.06
N ASP A 37 -27.33 -12.14 -3.96
CA ASP A 37 -28.72 -12.09 -3.46
C ASP A 37 -28.85 -11.98 -1.92
N GLY A 38 -27.75 -12.19 -1.18
CA GLY A 38 -27.74 -12.12 0.28
C GLY A 38 -27.79 -10.70 0.87
N SER A 39 -27.64 -9.65 0.06
CA SER A 39 -27.52 -8.29 0.56
C SER A 39 -28.02 -7.25 -0.43
N ASN A 40 -29.35 -7.09 -0.55
CA ASN A 40 -29.93 -5.86 -1.10
C ASN A 40 -31.42 -5.69 -0.73
N LYS A 41 -31.68 -4.91 0.32
CA LYS A 41 -32.84 -4.01 0.37
C LYS A 41 -32.36 -2.64 0.84
N LYS A 42 -32.24 -1.67 -0.08
CA LYS A 42 -33.03 -0.41 -0.09
C LYS A 42 -32.33 0.75 -0.87
N VAL A 43 -32.91 1.05 -2.05
CA VAL A 43 -33.30 2.37 -2.62
C VAL A 43 -32.24 3.49 -2.82
N GLU A 44 -31.80 3.61 -4.08
CA GLU A 44 -31.96 4.73 -5.06
C GLU A 44 -31.90 6.22 -4.61
N LEU A 45 -31.02 7.03 -5.26
CA LEU A 45 -31.32 8.21 -6.10
C LEU A 45 -30.08 9.13 -6.36
N SER A 46 -29.91 9.52 -7.64
CA SER A 46 -29.00 10.54 -8.24
C SER A 46 -29.51 11.98 -7.94
N PRO A 47 -28.93 13.15 -8.37
CA PRO A 47 -27.90 13.41 -9.39
C PRO A 47 -26.90 14.58 -9.16
N GLN A 48 -26.07 14.82 -10.20
CA GLN A 48 -24.98 15.79 -10.40
C GLN A 48 -25.29 17.29 -10.14
N PRO A 49 -24.27 18.17 -10.20
CA PRO A 49 -24.28 19.19 -11.27
C PRO A 49 -22.91 19.64 -11.85
N VAL A 50 -23.07 20.50 -12.88
CA VAL A 50 -22.20 21.07 -13.91
C VAL A 50 -21.52 22.40 -13.46
N ALA A 51 -20.42 22.80 -14.14
CA ALA A 51 -20.19 24.15 -14.74
C ALA A 51 -18.89 24.95 -14.43
N VAL A 52 -18.16 25.27 -15.52
CA VAL A 52 -17.72 26.63 -15.99
C VAL A 52 -16.42 27.30 -15.49
N ARG A 53 -15.76 27.90 -16.51
CA ARG A 53 -14.49 28.66 -16.65
C ARG A 53 -14.43 29.99 -15.89
N PHE A 54 -13.23 30.56 -15.71
CA PHE A 54 -12.94 31.99 -15.96
C PHE A 54 -11.44 32.28 -16.24
N HIS A 55 -11.21 33.34 -17.02
CA HIS A 55 -9.95 33.92 -17.50
C HIS A 55 -9.25 34.79 -16.45
N SER A 56 -7.95 35.07 -16.61
CA SER A 56 -7.41 36.45 -16.55
C SER A 56 -5.98 36.57 -17.13
N GLU A 57 -5.75 37.69 -17.83
CA GLU A 57 -4.50 38.17 -18.44
C GLU A 57 -3.54 38.83 -17.42
N GLN A 58 -2.24 38.93 -17.77
CA GLN A 58 -1.40 40.16 -17.79
C GLN A 58 0.08 39.78 -18.11
N THR A 59 0.65 40.14 -19.26
CA THR A 59 1.49 41.33 -19.62
C THR A 59 2.76 41.56 -18.77
N GLU A 60 3.95 41.47 -19.38
CA GLU A 60 4.97 42.54 -19.53
C GLU A 60 6.33 42.00 -20.06
N ASP A 61 6.94 42.79 -20.95
CA ASP A 61 8.30 42.77 -21.55
C ASP A 61 8.75 44.28 -21.49
N PRO A 62 9.98 44.78 -21.78
CA PRO A 62 11.13 44.12 -22.42
C PRO A 62 12.58 44.59 -22.03
N THR A 63 13.58 43.86 -22.56
CA THR A 63 14.92 44.25 -23.07
C THR A 63 15.96 45.08 -22.29
N GLY A 64 17.22 44.62 -22.36
CA GLY A 64 18.44 45.44 -22.27
C GLY A 64 19.76 44.66 -22.47
N LEU A 65 20.45 44.90 -23.59
CA LEU A 65 21.71 44.27 -24.04
C LEU A 65 22.97 44.98 -23.51
N THR A 66 24.09 44.26 -23.30
CA THR A 66 25.46 44.75 -23.57
C THR A 66 26.51 43.62 -23.65
N GLN A 67 27.64 43.92 -24.29
CA GLN A 67 28.48 43.02 -25.12
C GLN A 67 29.87 42.63 -24.53
N HIS A 68 30.47 41.60 -25.16
CA HIS A 68 31.89 41.29 -25.43
C HIS A 68 32.90 41.04 -24.27
N SER A 69 33.58 39.88 -24.29
CA SER A 69 34.92 39.70 -24.92
C SER A 69 35.47 38.28 -24.65
N GLY A 70 36.26 37.74 -25.59
CA GLY A 70 36.59 36.32 -25.71
C GLY A 70 37.80 35.81 -24.92
N ASN A 71 37.93 34.48 -24.88
CA ASN A 71 39.22 33.79 -25.04
C ASN A 71 39.00 32.31 -25.37
N GLU A 72 39.71 31.85 -26.40
CA GLU A 72 39.68 30.48 -26.88
C GLU A 72 40.36 29.51 -25.91
N THR A 73 39.73 28.37 -25.64
CA THR A 73 40.47 27.16 -25.26
C THR A 73 39.77 25.94 -25.84
N ARG A 74 40.49 25.25 -26.73
CA ARG A 74 40.10 24.10 -27.53
C ARG A 74 39.66 22.93 -26.64
N GLN A 75 38.35 22.70 -26.50
CA GLN A 75 37.76 21.55 -25.80
C GLN A 75 37.62 20.33 -26.73
N LEU A 76 37.93 19.14 -26.20
CA LEU A 76 37.60 17.85 -26.83
C LEU A 76 36.08 17.73 -27.05
N PRO A 77 35.60 16.96 -28.05
CA PRO A 77 34.17 16.83 -28.31
C PRO A 77 33.46 16.21 -27.11
N ARG A 78 32.74 17.04 -26.36
CA ARG A 78 31.82 16.62 -25.32
C ARG A 78 30.58 16.08 -26.03
N LEU A 79 30.31 14.79 -25.85
CA LEU A 79 29.06 14.16 -26.31
C LEU A 79 27.88 15.05 -25.88
N PRO A 80 26.89 15.31 -26.74
CA PRO A 80 25.75 16.13 -26.37
C PRO A 80 24.99 15.39 -25.26
N SER A 81 25.16 15.89 -24.03
CA SER A 81 24.25 15.60 -22.93
C SER A 81 22.87 15.99 -23.41
N ALA A 82 22.02 14.98 -23.61
CA ALA A 82 20.61 15.17 -23.90
C ALA A 82 20.06 16.22 -22.93
N PRO A 83 19.22 17.17 -23.40
CA PRO A 83 18.60 18.12 -22.50
C PRO A 83 17.79 17.31 -21.48
N MET A 84 18.31 17.25 -20.26
CA MET A 84 17.62 16.67 -19.12
C MET A 84 16.46 17.61 -18.81
N VAL A 85 15.36 17.40 -19.52
CA VAL A 85 14.05 17.85 -19.06
C VAL A 85 13.68 16.92 -17.90
N VAL A 86 14.37 17.04 -16.77
CA VAL A 86 13.89 16.53 -15.48
C VAL A 86 12.88 17.57 -15.00
N GLY A 87 11.77 17.66 -15.74
CA GLY A 87 10.61 18.43 -15.34
C GLY A 87 9.88 17.62 -14.28
N ASP A 88 10.08 17.97 -13.02
CA ASP A 88 9.16 17.85 -11.89
C ASP A 88 8.21 16.64 -11.85
N SER A 89 8.72 15.46 -12.21
CA SER A 89 7.92 14.26 -12.30
C SER A 89 7.62 13.73 -10.89
N THR A 90 6.34 13.81 -10.49
CA THR A 90 5.86 13.31 -9.19
C THR A 90 6.30 11.88 -8.91
N ILE A 91 6.28 11.01 -9.92
CA ILE A 91 6.73 9.63 -9.78
C ILE A 91 8.23 9.53 -9.48
N LEU A 92 9.08 10.36 -10.07
CA LEU A 92 10.51 10.37 -9.76
C LEU A 92 10.78 10.82 -8.33
N LYS A 93 10.05 11.84 -7.85
CA LYS A 93 10.13 12.30 -6.45
C LYS A 93 9.69 11.20 -5.47
N VAL A 94 8.60 10.50 -5.78
CA VAL A 94 8.11 9.38 -4.97
C VAL A 94 9.11 8.22 -4.97
N LEU A 95 9.70 7.88 -6.12
CA LEU A 95 10.72 6.84 -6.20
C LEU A 95 11.94 7.17 -5.35
N GLN A 96 12.45 8.40 -5.44
CA GLN A 96 13.57 8.85 -4.62
C GLN A 96 13.24 8.76 -3.12
N SER A 97 12.09 9.30 -2.71
CA SER A 97 11.61 9.24 -1.33
C SER A 97 11.48 7.79 -0.84
N ASN A 98 10.91 6.90 -1.65
CA ASN A 98 10.76 5.49 -1.29
C ASN A 98 12.10 4.76 -1.20
N ILE A 99 13.08 5.06 -2.06
CA ILE A 99 14.43 4.49 -1.97
C ILE A 99 15.09 4.85 -0.64
N GLU A 100 14.94 6.09 -0.19
CA GLU A 100 15.44 6.54 1.12
C GLU A 100 14.66 5.88 2.26
N HIS A 101 13.32 5.81 2.13
CA HIS A 101 12.44 5.21 3.13
C HIS A 101 12.75 3.74 3.41
N VAL A 102 12.96 2.92 2.37
CA VAL A 102 13.21 1.48 2.55
C VAL A 102 14.54 1.18 3.26
N GLN A 103 15.49 2.12 3.29
CA GLN A 103 16.72 1.96 4.06
C GLN A 103 16.47 1.88 5.56
N LEU A 104 15.35 2.44 6.05
CA LEU A 104 14.97 2.36 7.46
C LEU A 104 14.84 0.91 7.93
N TYR A 105 14.34 0.02 7.07
CA TYR A 105 14.15 -1.39 7.42
C TYR A 105 15.47 -2.14 7.63
N GLU A 106 16.59 -1.60 7.16
CA GLU A 106 17.93 -2.20 7.29
C GLU A 106 18.65 -1.77 8.58
N ASN A 107 18.04 -0.90 9.39
CA ASN A 107 18.60 -0.49 10.68
C ASN A 107 18.51 -1.66 11.69
N PRO A 108 19.65 -2.19 12.19
CA PRO A 108 19.66 -3.36 13.08
C PRO A 108 18.97 -3.09 14.42
N VAL A 109 19.07 -1.87 14.95
CA VAL A 109 18.41 -1.48 16.22
C VAL A 109 16.89 -1.49 16.04
N LEU A 110 16.41 -1.06 14.87
CA LEU A 110 14.99 -1.07 14.57
C LEU A 110 14.46 -2.49 14.33
N GLN A 111 15.24 -3.33 13.65
CA GLN A 111 14.90 -4.75 13.51
C GLN A 111 14.84 -5.46 14.88
N GLU A 112 15.79 -5.18 15.78
CA GLU A 112 15.76 -5.70 17.16
C GLU A 112 14.49 -5.26 17.90
N LYS A 113 14.12 -3.97 17.82
CA LYS A 113 12.85 -3.47 18.37
C LYS A 113 11.64 -4.21 17.80
N ALA A 114 11.59 -4.45 16.49
CA ALA A 114 10.52 -5.24 15.88
C ALA A 114 10.51 -6.68 16.43
N LEU A 115 11.67 -7.33 16.57
CA LEU A 115 11.76 -8.68 17.15
C LEU A 115 11.28 -8.74 18.60
N THR A 116 11.46 -7.68 19.40
CA THR A 116 10.89 -7.64 20.76
C THR A 116 9.36 -7.65 20.79
N CYS A 117 8.71 -7.22 19.70
CA CYS A 117 7.25 -7.21 19.57
C CYS A 117 6.70 -8.53 19.00
N ILE A 118 7.48 -9.23 18.17
CA ILE A 118 7.05 -10.44 17.47
C ILE A 118 7.21 -11.66 18.38
N PRO A 119 6.19 -12.52 18.54
CA PRO A 119 6.30 -13.78 19.30
C PRO A 119 7.02 -14.86 18.48
N VAL A 120 8.28 -14.61 18.12
CA VAL A 120 9.06 -15.40 17.13
C VAL A 120 9.05 -16.90 17.41
N ASN A 121 9.25 -17.30 18.67
CA ASN A 121 9.29 -18.71 19.06
C ASN A 121 7.95 -19.41 18.83
N GLU A 122 6.84 -18.73 19.12
CA GLU A 122 5.49 -19.29 18.93
C GLU A 122 5.14 -19.38 17.45
N LEU A 123 5.49 -18.37 16.65
CA LEU A 123 5.29 -18.41 15.19
C LEU A 123 6.09 -19.55 14.56
N LYS A 124 7.36 -19.73 14.95
CA LYS A 124 8.20 -20.85 14.48
C LYS A 124 7.64 -22.22 14.90
N ARG A 125 7.10 -22.33 16.11
CA ARG A 125 6.47 -23.58 16.56
C ARG A 125 5.23 -23.91 15.72
N LYS A 126 4.34 -22.93 15.51
CA LYS A 126 3.13 -23.08 14.69
C LYS A 126 3.47 -23.39 13.22
N SER A 127 4.49 -22.74 12.66
CA SER A 127 4.91 -22.97 11.26
C SER A 127 5.41 -24.41 11.06
N GLN A 128 6.25 -24.91 11.96
CA GLN A 128 6.77 -26.28 11.92
C GLN A 128 5.64 -27.31 12.04
N GLU A 129 4.67 -27.09 12.93
CA GLU A 129 3.51 -27.98 13.07
C GLU A 129 2.67 -28.03 11.79
N LYS A 130 2.43 -26.89 11.14
CA LYS A 130 1.68 -26.83 9.87
C LYS A 130 2.46 -27.47 8.73
N LEU A 131 3.77 -27.27 8.64
CA LEU A 131 4.63 -27.92 7.66
C LEU A 131 4.61 -29.45 7.80
N LEU A 132 4.71 -29.97 9.03
CA LEU A 132 4.63 -31.41 9.29
C LEU A 132 3.29 -32.01 8.88
N ARG A 133 2.18 -31.27 9.09
CA ARG A 133 0.85 -31.70 8.66
C ARG A 133 0.72 -31.70 7.12
N ALA A 134 1.21 -30.65 6.46
CA ALA A 134 1.17 -30.54 5.01
C ALA A 134 1.94 -31.69 4.32
N ARG A 135 3.18 -31.96 4.78
CA ARG A 135 4.01 -33.06 4.24
C ARG A 135 3.40 -34.46 4.43
N LYS A 136 2.56 -34.65 5.45
CA LYS A 136 1.83 -35.92 5.64
C LYS A 136 0.71 -36.10 4.64
N LEU A 137 0.04 -35.00 4.26
CA LEU A 137 -1.10 -35.02 3.37
C LEU A 137 -0.67 -35.08 1.89
N ASP A 138 0.38 -34.36 1.54
CA ASP A 138 0.97 -34.38 0.20
C ASP A 138 2.50 -34.52 0.29
N LYS A 139 2.99 -35.71 -0.05
CA LYS A 139 4.42 -36.05 -0.05
C LYS A 139 5.19 -35.37 -1.19
N GLY A 140 4.50 -34.81 -2.19
CA GLY A 140 5.10 -34.10 -3.33
C GLY A 140 5.17 -32.58 -3.14
N THR A 141 4.64 -32.04 -2.04
CA THR A 141 4.64 -30.60 -1.77
C THR A 141 6.07 -30.08 -1.56
N ASN A 142 6.51 -29.19 -2.45
CA ASN A 142 7.75 -28.42 -2.32
C ASN A 142 7.45 -27.05 -1.69
N VAL A 143 7.18 -27.04 -0.38
CA VAL A 143 6.96 -25.81 0.41
C VAL A 143 8.03 -25.74 1.49
N SER A 144 8.61 -24.56 1.65
CA SER A 144 9.70 -24.31 2.58
C SER A 144 9.18 -24.04 4.00
N ASP A 145 10.06 -24.14 5.00
CA ASP A 145 9.74 -23.72 6.37
C ASP A 145 9.48 -22.21 6.46
N GLU A 146 10.21 -21.44 5.64
CA GLU A 146 10.10 -19.99 5.51
C GLU A 146 8.70 -19.56 5.03
N ASP A 147 8.11 -20.29 4.08
CA ASP A 147 6.74 -20.01 3.60
C ASP A 147 5.71 -20.13 4.73
N PHE A 148 5.80 -21.19 5.54
CA PHE A 148 4.90 -21.36 6.68
C PHE A 148 5.15 -20.31 7.76
N LEU A 149 6.40 -19.93 8.00
CA LEU A 149 6.71 -18.87 8.96
C LEU A 149 6.14 -17.52 8.50
N LEU A 150 6.24 -17.20 7.21
CA LEU A 150 5.64 -15.99 6.63
C LEU A 150 4.12 -15.98 6.75
N LEU A 151 3.46 -17.14 6.55
CA LEU A 151 2.01 -17.27 6.75
C LEU A 151 1.60 -17.07 8.22
N GLU A 152 2.36 -17.62 9.17
CA GLU A 152 2.10 -17.38 10.59
C GLU A 152 2.33 -15.91 10.98
N LEU A 153 3.38 -15.29 10.44
CA LEU A 153 3.64 -13.87 10.65
C LEU A 153 2.49 -13.01 10.12
N LEU A 154 2.00 -13.28 8.90
CA LEU A 154 0.88 -12.58 8.31
C LEU A 154 -0.39 -12.72 9.15
N HIS A 155 -0.68 -13.94 9.60
CA HIS A 155 -1.84 -14.23 10.43
C HIS A 155 -1.78 -13.48 11.77
N TRP A 156 -0.67 -13.61 12.50
CA TRP A 156 -0.46 -12.88 13.75
C TRP A 156 -0.54 -11.36 13.56
N PHE A 157 0.08 -10.84 12.50
CA PHE A 157 0.11 -9.40 12.26
C PHE A 157 -1.29 -8.84 12.05
N LYS A 158 -2.13 -9.56 11.28
CA LYS A 158 -3.50 -9.14 10.95
C LYS A 158 -4.50 -9.33 12.08
N GLU A 159 -4.40 -10.43 12.83
CA GLU A 159 -5.44 -10.81 13.79
C GLU A 159 -5.11 -10.40 15.23
N GLU A 160 -3.83 -10.20 15.56
CA GLU A 160 -3.39 -9.95 16.94
C GLU A 160 -2.61 -8.65 17.10
N PHE A 161 -1.75 -8.30 16.14
CA PHE A 161 -0.83 -7.18 16.31
C PHE A 161 -1.40 -5.85 15.83
N PHE A 162 -1.88 -5.78 14.58
CA PHE A 162 -2.15 -4.52 13.89
C PHE A 162 -3.65 -4.33 13.59
N HIS A 163 -4.18 -3.17 13.94
CA HIS A 163 -5.61 -2.88 13.87
C HIS A 163 -5.93 -1.89 12.74
N TRP A 164 -6.95 -2.22 11.95
CA TRP A 164 -7.43 -1.32 10.90
C TRP A 164 -8.21 -0.14 11.49
N VAL A 165 -7.93 1.08 11.03
CA VAL A 165 -8.61 2.30 11.48
C VAL A 165 -9.27 3.02 10.31
N ASN A 166 -10.59 3.10 10.33
CA ASN A 166 -11.35 4.03 9.49
C ASN A 166 -11.50 5.38 10.19
N ASN A 167 -12.06 5.36 11.40
CA ASN A 167 -12.19 6.50 12.30
C ASN A 167 -11.70 6.07 13.69
N VAL A 168 -11.01 6.96 14.41
CA VAL A 168 -10.55 6.68 15.77
C VAL A 168 -11.69 6.87 16.76
N LEU A 169 -11.80 6.02 17.77
CA LEU A 169 -12.81 6.22 18.80
C LEU A 169 -12.53 7.50 19.59
N CYS A 170 -13.60 8.13 20.08
CA CYS A 170 -13.48 9.32 20.90
C CYS A 170 -12.69 9.03 22.18
N SER A 171 -11.62 9.78 22.42
CA SER A 171 -10.75 9.65 23.60
C SER A 171 -11.48 9.88 24.93
N LYS A 172 -12.61 10.60 24.91
CA LYS A 172 -13.39 10.93 26.12
C LYS A 172 -14.51 9.91 26.42
N CYS A 173 -15.28 9.49 25.41
CA CYS A 173 -16.45 8.63 25.61
C CYS A 173 -16.34 7.23 24.98
N GLY A 174 -15.29 6.96 24.19
CA GLY A 174 -15.14 5.71 23.43
C GLY A 174 -16.13 5.55 22.27
N GLY A 175 -16.99 6.55 22.02
CA GLY A 175 -17.99 6.52 20.96
C GLY A 175 -17.40 6.75 19.57
N GLU A 176 -18.24 6.55 18.56
CA GLU A 176 -17.90 6.79 17.16
C GLU A 176 -17.62 8.26 16.87
N THR A 177 -16.81 8.49 15.83
CA THR A 177 -16.44 9.81 15.34
C THR A 177 -16.57 9.86 13.83
N ARG A 178 -16.70 11.05 13.27
CA ARG A 178 -16.67 11.29 11.82
C ARG A 178 -15.42 12.06 11.42
N SER A 179 -14.87 11.75 10.24
CA SER A 179 -13.80 12.55 9.66
C SER A 179 -14.31 13.96 9.33
N ARG A 180 -13.48 14.97 9.56
CA ARG A 180 -13.67 16.33 9.00
C ARG A 180 -12.81 16.48 7.75
N ASP A 181 -13.30 17.28 6.79
CA ASP A 181 -12.60 17.52 5.52
C ASP A 181 -11.27 18.26 5.70
N GLU A 182 -11.18 19.09 6.74
CA GLU A 182 -9.97 19.83 7.07
C GLU A 182 -9.04 18.98 7.95
N ALA A 183 -7.87 18.67 7.41
CA ALA A 183 -6.79 18.04 8.17
C ALA A 183 -6.23 19.02 9.21
N LEU A 184 -5.75 18.47 10.33
CA LEU A 184 -5.08 19.24 11.37
C LEU A 184 -3.61 19.46 11.00
N LEU A 185 -3.05 20.57 11.45
CA LEU A 185 -1.62 20.81 11.36
C LEU A 185 -0.86 19.83 12.27
N PRO A 186 0.15 19.13 11.77
CA PRO A 186 1.03 18.31 12.59
C PRO A 186 1.72 19.13 13.68
N ASN A 187 1.80 18.57 14.90
CA ASN A 187 2.66 19.12 15.95
C ASN A 187 4.12 18.61 15.82
N GLU A 188 5.03 19.14 16.62
CA GLU A 188 6.46 18.80 16.54
C GLU A 188 6.74 17.31 16.78
N ASP A 189 6.01 16.65 17.70
CA ASP A 189 6.17 15.22 17.97
C ASP A 189 5.63 14.37 16.80
N GLU A 190 4.50 14.77 16.21
CA GLU A 190 3.92 14.13 15.04
C GLU A 190 4.86 14.20 13.83
N LEU A 191 5.47 15.37 13.59
CA LEU A 191 6.46 15.56 12.53
C LEU A 191 7.73 14.75 12.76
N LYS A 192 8.21 14.66 14.00
CA LYS A 192 9.37 13.84 14.38
C LYS A 192 9.18 12.37 13.99
N TRP A 193 7.96 11.86 14.07
CA TRP A 193 7.59 10.50 13.66
C TRP A 193 7.10 10.40 12.21
N GLY A 194 7.31 11.44 11.40
CA GLY A 194 7.02 11.45 9.97
C GLY A 194 5.54 11.53 9.63
N ALA A 195 4.69 12.05 10.53
CA ALA A 195 3.29 12.34 10.21
C ALA A 195 3.14 13.74 9.60
N ASN A 196 3.12 13.80 8.27
CA ASN A 196 2.88 15.06 7.53
C ASN A 196 1.39 15.42 7.43
N ASN A 197 0.51 14.42 7.58
CA ASN A 197 -0.94 14.58 7.52
C ASN A 197 -1.54 14.10 8.84
N VAL A 198 -2.42 14.90 9.44
CA VAL A 198 -3.16 14.52 10.65
C VAL A 198 -4.65 14.65 10.37
N GLU A 199 -5.35 13.54 10.44
CA GLU A 199 -6.79 13.52 10.23
C GLU A 199 -7.51 13.98 11.50
N ASP A 200 -8.67 14.60 11.31
CA ASP A 200 -9.50 15.07 12.40
C ASP A 200 -10.79 14.24 12.51
N HIS A 201 -10.87 13.48 13.59
CA HIS A 201 -11.99 12.62 13.89
C HIS A 201 -12.85 13.26 14.97
N TYR A 202 -13.93 13.91 14.55
CA TYR A 202 -14.79 14.70 15.42
C TYR A 202 -15.86 13.84 16.08
N CYS A 203 -16.00 13.96 17.40
CA CYS A 203 -17.08 13.35 18.17
C CYS A 203 -18.19 14.36 18.42
N ASP A 204 -19.37 14.17 17.81
CA ASP A 204 -20.49 15.08 18.00
C ASP A 204 -21.10 15.01 19.42
N ALA A 205 -21.03 13.86 20.08
CA ALA A 205 -21.52 13.71 21.45
C ALA A 205 -20.67 14.47 22.48
N CYS A 206 -19.35 14.49 22.29
CA CYS A 206 -18.42 15.16 23.20
C CYS A 206 -18.02 16.57 22.74
N GLN A 207 -18.37 16.95 21.51
CA GLN A 207 -17.85 18.14 20.82
C GLN A 207 -16.32 18.21 20.90
N LEU A 208 -15.67 17.08 20.58
CA LEU A 208 -14.23 16.89 20.76
C LEU A 208 -13.57 16.42 19.46
N SER A 209 -12.48 17.08 19.09
CA SER A 209 -11.58 16.66 18.00
C SER A 209 -10.62 15.58 18.50
N ASN A 210 -10.54 14.47 17.78
CA ASN A 210 -9.61 13.38 18.03
C ASN A 210 -8.64 13.30 16.86
N ARG A 211 -7.34 13.44 17.16
CA ARG A 211 -6.29 13.49 16.14
C ARG A 211 -5.94 12.08 15.70
N PHE A 212 -5.75 11.89 14.40
CA PHE A 212 -5.21 10.65 13.85
C PHE A 212 -4.01 10.95 12.93
N PRO A 213 -2.78 11.01 13.48
CA PRO A 213 -1.59 11.26 12.70
C PRO A 213 -1.25 10.09 11.79
N ARG A 214 -0.98 10.37 10.51
CA ARG A 214 -0.59 9.37 9.50
C ARG A 214 0.92 9.17 9.53
N TYR A 215 1.39 8.42 10.54
CA TYR A 215 2.82 8.19 10.76
C TYR A 215 3.47 7.39 9.64
N ASN A 216 4.58 7.90 9.12
CA ASN A 216 5.41 7.17 8.16
C ASN A 216 6.61 6.46 8.83
N ASN A 217 6.96 6.76 10.08
CA ASN A 217 8.06 6.09 10.76
C ASN A 217 7.62 4.69 11.26
N PRO A 218 8.21 3.58 10.77
CA PRO A 218 7.82 2.23 11.17
C PRO A 218 8.10 1.91 12.64
N GLU A 219 9.06 2.59 13.29
CA GLU A 219 9.27 2.46 14.73
C GLU A 219 8.02 2.91 15.51
N LYS A 220 7.42 4.03 15.11
CA LYS A 220 6.20 4.53 15.75
C LYS A 220 5.02 3.58 15.51
N LEU A 221 4.98 2.93 14.35
CA LEU A 221 3.93 1.97 14.01
C LEU A 221 3.99 0.67 14.83
N LEU A 222 5.15 0.29 15.37
CA LEU A 222 5.27 -0.80 16.34
C LEU A 222 4.58 -0.46 17.68
N GLU A 223 4.51 0.82 18.02
CA GLU A 223 3.84 1.35 19.22
C GLU A 223 2.35 1.56 18.98
N THR A 224 1.97 2.28 17.91
CA THR A 224 0.56 2.62 17.64
C THR A 224 -0.26 1.43 17.20
N ARG A 225 0.37 0.45 16.51
CA ARG A 225 -0.23 -0.82 16.10
C ARG A 225 -1.55 -0.68 15.35
N CYS A 226 -1.72 0.42 14.64
CA CYS A 226 -2.95 0.70 13.93
C CYS A 226 -2.74 1.65 12.75
N GLY A 227 -3.65 1.60 11.78
CA GLY A 227 -3.52 2.35 10.53
C GLY A 227 -4.40 1.85 9.40
N ARG A 228 -4.11 2.31 8.18
CA ARG A 228 -4.69 1.79 6.94
C ARG A 228 -3.60 1.03 6.16
N CYS A 229 -3.84 0.76 4.89
CA CYS A 229 -2.94 -0.06 4.07
C CYS A 229 -1.50 0.45 4.03
N GLY A 230 -1.27 1.76 4.03
CA GLY A 230 0.07 2.35 4.02
C GLY A 230 0.87 2.02 5.28
N GLU A 231 0.30 2.30 6.47
CA GLU A 231 0.94 2.00 7.75
C GLU A 231 1.08 0.49 7.96
N TRP A 232 0.05 -0.28 7.57
CA TRP A 232 0.07 -1.74 7.63
C TRP A 232 1.24 -2.31 6.83
N ALA A 233 1.38 -1.91 5.55
CA ALA A 233 2.43 -2.39 4.66
C ALA A 233 3.83 -1.95 5.13
N ASN A 234 3.97 -0.72 5.61
CA ASN A 234 5.21 -0.18 6.14
C ASN A 234 5.70 -0.99 7.36
N CYS A 235 4.83 -1.17 8.36
CA CYS A 235 5.18 -1.91 9.57
C CYS A 235 5.37 -3.41 9.30
N PHE A 236 4.54 -4.03 8.46
CA PHE A 236 4.69 -5.44 8.10
C PHE A 236 6.00 -5.69 7.34
N THR A 237 6.42 -4.79 6.46
CA THR A 237 7.70 -4.91 5.74
C THR A 237 8.87 -4.90 6.73
N LEU A 238 8.85 -4.03 7.75
CA LEU A 238 9.85 -4.04 8.82
C LEU A 238 9.87 -5.40 9.55
N CYS A 239 8.70 -5.94 9.92
CA CYS A 239 8.61 -7.26 10.58
C CYS A 239 9.21 -8.38 9.73
N CYS A 240 8.95 -8.38 8.41
CA CYS A 240 9.54 -9.34 7.49
C CYS A 240 11.07 -9.22 7.46
N ARG A 241 11.60 -7.99 7.31
CA ARG A 241 13.05 -7.74 7.31
C ARG A 241 13.71 -8.16 8.63
N ALA A 242 13.07 -7.87 9.76
CA ALA A 242 13.55 -8.23 11.09
C ALA A 242 13.64 -9.76 11.31
N LEU A 243 12.74 -10.53 10.70
CA LEU A 243 12.79 -12.00 10.70
C LEU A 243 13.75 -12.60 9.67
N GLY A 244 14.44 -11.76 8.88
CA GLY A 244 15.44 -12.17 7.90
C GLY A 244 14.88 -12.45 6.50
N PHE A 245 13.59 -12.20 6.25
CA PHE A 245 13.01 -12.39 4.91
C PHE A 245 13.51 -11.33 3.94
N GLU A 246 13.76 -11.72 2.70
CA GLU A 246 13.89 -10.77 1.59
C GLU A 246 12.50 -10.15 1.32
N ALA A 247 12.35 -8.86 1.62
CA ALA A 247 11.08 -8.16 1.50
C ALA A 247 11.22 -6.87 0.69
N ARG A 248 10.18 -6.54 -0.08
CA ARG A 248 10.11 -5.31 -0.88
C ARG A 248 8.91 -4.50 -0.47
N TYR A 249 9.11 -3.19 -0.31
CA TYR A 249 8.02 -2.25 -0.20
C TYR A 249 7.49 -1.92 -1.59
N VAL A 250 6.27 -2.36 -1.89
CA VAL A 250 5.65 -2.19 -3.21
C VAL A 250 4.65 -1.04 -3.15
N TRP A 251 4.97 0.04 -3.86
CA TRP A 251 4.10 1.19 -4.01
C TRP A 251 3.32 1.11 -5.35
N ASP A 252 2.00 1.29 -5.27
CA ASP A 252 1.10 1.35 -6.42
C ASP A 252 0.74 2.81 -6.70
N TYR A 253 0.96 3.24 -7.94
CA TYR A 253 0.65 4.59 -8.40
C TYR A 253 -0.84 4.93 -8.30
N THR A 254 -1.72 3.93 -8.34
CA THR A 254 -3.18 4.12 -8.26
C THR A 254 -3.70 4.40 -6.85
N GLY A 255 -2.81 4.45 -5.85
CA GLY A 255 -3.15 4.77 -4.46
C GLY A 255 -3.51 3.57 -3.59
N THR A 256 -3.44 2.34 -4.13
CA THR A 256 -3.64 1.11 -3.36
C THR A 256 -2.31 0.43 -3.02
N ALA A 257 -1.69 0.76 -1.89
CA ALA A 257 -0.67 -0.12 -1.32
C ALA A 257 -1.34 -1.49 -1.03
N CYS A 258 -0.82 -2.55 -1.66
CA CYS A 258 -1.27 -3.95 -1.64
C CYS A 258 -2.46 -4.26 -0.70
N GLY A 259 -3.68 -4.29 -1.26
CA GLY A 259 -4.89 -4.61 -0.50
C GLY A 259 -6.13 -3.93 -1.05
N ARG A 260 -6.50 -4.24 -2.30
CA ARG A 260 -7.84 -3.90 -2.80
C ARG A 260 -8.82 -4.89 -2.15
N ARG A 261 -9.66 -4.44 -1.21
CA ARG A 261 -10.91 -5.17 -0.92
C ARG A 261 -11.87 -4.92 -2.08
N GLU A 262 -12.58 -5.97 -2.46
CA GLU A 262 -13.63 -5.98 -3.48
C GLU A 262 -14.90 -5.20 -3.04
N GLU A 263 -14.79 -3.90 -2.75
CA GLU A 263 -15.98 -3.08 -2.42
C GLU A 263 -16.21 -1.88 -3.33
N GLU A 264 -15.37 -1.62 -4.33
CA GLU A 264 -15.61 -0.52 -5.29
C GLU A 264 -15.36 -0.92 -6.75
N VAL A 265 -16.33 -1.63 -7.32
CA VAL A 265 -16.71 -1.47 -8.73
C VAL A 265 -18.24 -1.41 -8.75
N ARG A 266 -18.78 -0.19 -8.71
CA ARG A 266 -20.15 0.10 -9.12
C ARG A 266 -20.22 0.18 -10.64
#